data_AF-A0A519ZFS1-F1
#
_entry.id   AF-A0A519ZFS1-F1
#
_cell.length_a   1.000
_cell.length_b   1.000
_cell.length_c   1.000
_cell.angle_alpha   90.00
_cell.angle_beta   90.00
_cell.angle_gamma   90.00
#
_symmetry.space_group_name_H-M   'P 1'
#
loop_
_entity.id
_entity.type
_entity.pdbx_description
1 polymer ?
#
loop_
_entity_poly.entity_id
_entity_poly.type
_entity_poly.pdbx_seq_one_letter_code
_entity_poly.pdbx_strand_id
1 'polypeptide(L)'
;MELPDHPLTEARRYGYVEDGGVWLRPTLGQPARRIGQVKDTDDDALRYFGQRYEAFRVKIDELLDRLQAADNQGSFLMKLLHLQEQCKQHDGLGDYEALHRRLQEAEQQLNVSVARNREKNLATKISLIGQAEALRDTVEWITASETVKDLRQAWLKTGPVDKGLTEELESRFHGAVQEFFDRRKAFQTDRKALARRTVERYRELVNQAEALKNSDQFEATSRQLKQLQNAWREINGTLPKKQAAELWTKFRAANNHFFERLKKHIETQRPAEVRPGATPGSPEESLLRKRELAKRAEALIALPPNQGVTQAKNLQAEWKQSGAVRGPESDQLWQRFMLACDKVFEMSWPCYKKTWASSTLRAPTTSFGSCYRVRFAPLSGKFKLKRSSSHSFSCRPRANLCLWVYVAPLKLTFSNLIPSIFFSF
;
A
#
# COMPACT_ATOMS: atom_id res chain seq x y z
N MET A 1 66.53 51.80 9.94
CA MET A 1 66.70 50.75 8.92
C MET A 1 65.31 50.45 8.42
N GLU A 2 64.90 51.12 7.35
CA GLU A 2 63.56 51.00 6.78
C GLU A 2 63.35 49.56 6.33
N LEU A 3 62.22 48.95 6.73
CA LEU A 3 61.82 47.63 6.27
C LEU A 3 61.83 47.64 4.74
N PRO A 4 62.44 46.66 4.07
CA PRO A 4 62.41 46.60 2.61
C PRO A 4 60.95 46.59 2.17
N ASP A 5 60.61 47.55 1.31
CA ASP A 5 59.27 47.73 0.75
C ASP A 5 58.95 46.51 -0.13
N HIS A 6 58.45 45.45 0.52
CA HIS A 6 58.14 44.16 -0.07
C HIS A 6 57.28 44.26 -1.34
N PRO A 7 56.20 45.07 -1.42
CA PRO A 7 55.42 45.19 -2.65
C PRO A 7 56.19 45.83 -3.81
N LEU A 8 57.06 46.81 -3.56
CA LEU A 8 57.91 47.39 -4.60
C LEU A 8 58.97 46.39 -5.08
N THR A 9 59.55 45.64 -4.15
CA THR A 9 60.56 44.61 -4.45
C THR A 9 59.97 43.50 -5.33
N GLU A 10 58.77 43.02 -5.00
CA GLU A 10 58.05 42.04 -5.81
C GLU A 10 57.63 42.63 -7.16
N ALA A 11 57.08 43.85 -7.20
CA ALA A 11 56.68 44.49 -8.46
C ALA A 11 57.85 44.61 -9.45
N ARG A 12 59.06 44.93 -8.97
CA ARG A 12 60.29 44.98 -9.80
C ARG A 12 60.73 43.63 -10.36
N ARG A 13 60.36 42.51 -9.73
CA ARG A 13 60.64 41.17 -10.27
C ARG A 13 59.80 40.89 -11.51
N TYR A 14 58.55 41.31 -11.50
CA TYR A 14 57.57 40.98 -12.55
C TYR A 14 57.36 42.11 -13.57
N GLY A 15 57.82 43.33 -13.29
CA GLY A 15 57.70 44.47 -14.21
C GLY A 15 58.90 45.38 -14.22
N TYR A 16 58.89 46.31 -15.17
CA TYR A 16 59.90 47.35 -15.32
C TYR A 16 59.28 48.61 -15.93
N VAL A 17 60.01 49.73 -15.85
CA VAL A 17 59.63 50.99 -16.48
C VAL A 17 60.55 51.23 -17.67
N GLU A 18 59.97 51.60 -18.81
CA GLU A 18 60.68 51.93 -20.05
C GLU A 18 59.87 52.98 -20.83
N ASP A 19 60.53 54.04 -21.29
CA ASP A 19 59.93 55.15 -22.04
C ASP A 19 58.69 55.77 -21.39
N GLY A 20 58.72 55.92 -20.05
CA GLY A 20 57.58 56.42 -19.27
C GLY A 20 56.37 55.47 -19.23
N GLY A 21 56.51 54.25 -19.74
CA GLY A 21 55.53 53.17 -19.66
C GLY A 21 55.88 52.16 -18.57
N VAL A 22 54.86 51.60 -17.90
CA VAL A 22 55.02 50.44 -17.01
C VAL A 22 54.75 49.18 -17.82
N TRP A 23 55.71 48.26 -17.81
CA TRP A 23 55.68 47.02 -18.57
C TRP A 23 55.61 45.81 -17.64
N LEU A 24 54.71 44.88 -17.96
CA LEU A 24 54.67 43.54 -17.38
C LEU A 24 55.58 42.63 -18.21
N ARG A 25 56.45 41.87 -17.54
CA ARG A 25 57.31 40.87 -18.18
C ARG A 25 56.47 39.74 -18.79
N PRO A 26 57.04 38.97 -19.75
CA PRO A 26 56.35 37.81 -20.31
C PRO A 26 55.89 36.86 -19.20
N THR A 27 54.64 36.43 -19.25
CA THR A 27 54.03 35.53 -18.26
C THR A 27 52.90 34.73 -18.92
N LEU A 28 52.65 33.50 -18.47
CA LEU A 28 51.58 32.63 -19.00
C LEU A 28 51.63 32.45 -20.53
N GLY A 29 52.84 32.43 -21.11
CA GLY A 29 53.05 32.33 -22.56
C GLY A 29 52.69 33.59 -23.36
N GLN A 30 52.39 34.70 -22.70
CA GLN A 30 52.17 36.01 -23.34
C GLN A 30 53.47 36.81 -23.41
N PRO A 31 53.65 37.62 -24.47
CA PRO A 31 54.79 38.53 -24.57
C PRO A 31 54.69 39.65 -23.52
N ALA A 32 55.81 40.36 -23.32
CA ALA A 32 55.81 41.56 -22.50
C ALA A 32 54.78 42.58 -23.03
N ARG A 33 54.04 43.23 -22.12
CA ARG A 33 53.00 44.20 -22.49
C ARG A 33 53.07 45.45 -21.63
N ARG A 34 52.76 46.59 -22.24
CA ARG A 34 52.60 47.85 -21.52
C ARG A 34 51.26 47.84 -20.79
N ILE A 35 51.28 47.97 -19.47
CA ILE A 35 50.09 47.94 -18.60
C ILE A 35 49.73 49.33 -18.03
N GLY A 36 50.60 50.32 -18.21
CA GLY A 36 50.42 51.64 -17.64
C GLY A 36 51.38 52.71 -18.13
N GLN A 37 51.22 53.90 -17.56
CA GLN A 37 52.12 55.04 -17.74
C GLN A 37 52.56 55.54 -16.37
N VAL A 38 53.80 56.03 -16.27
CA VAL A 38 54.32 56.67 -15.07
C VAL A 38 53.74 58.08 -14.99
N LYS A 39 53.19 58.44 -13.82
CA LYS A 39 52.64 59.79 -13.56
C LYS A 39 53.56 60.63 -12.70
N ASP A 40 54.07 60.02 -11.63
CA ASP A 40 54.90 60.69 -10.62
C ASP A 40 56.34 60.15 -10.71
N THR A 41 56.64 59.09 -9.95
CA THR A 41 57.93 58.40 -9.97
C THR A 41 57.78 56.96 -10.45
N ASP A 42 58.86 56.38 -10.98
CA ASP A 42 58.90 54.99 -11.43
C ASP A 42 58.51 54.03 -10.29
N ASP A 43 59.01 54.28 -9.08
CA ASP A 43 58.73 53.44 -7.91
C ASP A 43 57.26 53.52 -7.49
N ASP A 44 56.65 54.70 -7.54
CA ASP A 44 55.22 54.86 -7.22
C ASP A 44 54.33 54.18 -8.25
N ALA A 45 54.71 54.23 -9.52
CA ALA A 45 54.01 53.52 -10.59
C ALA A 45 54.10 51.99 -10.38
N LEU A 46 55.28 51.45 -10.08
CA LEU A 46 55.48 50.03 -9.79
C LEU A 46 54.68 49.58 -8.55
N ARG A 47 54.68 50.38 -7.47
CA ARG A 47 53.85 50.12 -6.28
C ARG A 47 52.38 50.05 -6.62
N TYR A 48 51.86 51.00 -7.41
CA TYR A 48 50.45 51.03 -7.79
C TYR A 48 50.03 49.76 -8.52
N PHE A 49 50.79 49.32 -9.51
CA PHE A 49 50.48 48.09 -10.25
C PHE A 49 50.73 46.81 -9.43
N GLY A 50 51.67 46.83 -8.47
CA GLY A 50 51.84 45.77 -7.49
C GLY A 50 50.64 45.64 -6.55
N GLN A 51 50.14 46.74 -5.99
CA GLN A 51 48.93 46.77 -5.17
C GLN A 51 47.69 46.31 -5.96
N ARG A 52 47.60 46.69 -7.25
CA ARG A 52 46.53 46.22 -8.14
C ARG A 52 46.56 44.71 -8.35
N TYR A 53 47.75 44.11 -8.46
CA TYR A 53 47.91 42.66 -8.46
C TYR A 53 47.47 42.03 -7.13
N GLU A 54 47.87 42.60 -5.99
CA GLU A 54 47.47 42.10 -4.66
C GLU A 54 45.95 42.10 -4.47
N ALA A 55 45.25 43.14 -4.93
CA ALA A 55 43.80 43.19 -4.89
C ALA A 55 43.16 42.05 -5.72
N PHE A 56 43.75 41.71 -6.88
CA PHE A 56 43.30 40.60 -7.71
C PHE A 56 43.61 39.24 -7.09
N ARG A 57 44.77 39.08 -6.44
CA ARG A 57 45.12 37.88 -5.65
C ARG A 57 44.11 37.66 -4.53
N VAL A 58 43.78 38.69 -3.75
CA VAL A 58 42.78 38.61 -2.68
C VAL A 58 41.43 38.15 -3.23
N LYS A 59 41.00 38.67 -4.38
CA LYS A 59 39.76 38.22 -5.05
C LYS A 59 39.79 36.72 -5.40
N ILE A 60 40.94 36.20 -5.86
CA ILE A 60 41.11 34.77 -6.13
C ILE A 60 41.06 33.98 -4.83
N ASP A 61 41.79 34.41 -3.80
CA ASP A 61 41.83 33.77 -2.48
C ASP A 61 40.41 33.65 -1.89
N GLU A 62 39.63 34.73 -1.92
CA GLU A 62 38.23 34.71 -1.48
C GLU A 62 37.35 33.72 -2.26
N LEU A 63 37.57 33.55 -3.57
CA LEU A 63 36.82 32.57 -4.36
C LEU A 63 37.18 31.15 -3.92
N LEU A 64 38.47 30.89 -3.72
CA LEU A 64 38.97 29.58 -3.31
C LEU A 64 38.48 29.21 -1.91
N ASP A 65 38.45 30.15 -0.97
CA ASP A 65 37.89 29.94 0.37
C ASP A 65 36.39 29.62 0.31
N ARG A 66 35.63 30.37 -0.51
CA ARG A 66 34.20 30.08 -0.72
C ARG A 66 33.97 28.73 -1.38
N LEU A 67 34.84 28.30 -2.28
CA LEU A 67 34.77 26.98 -2.93
C LEU A 67 34.93 25.85 -1.92
N GLN A 68 35.83 26.01 -0.94
CA GLN A 68 36.05 25.02 0.12
C GLN A 68 34.87 24.92 1.09
N ALA A 69 34.20 26.05 1.38
CA ALA A 69 33.08 26.11 2.32
C ALA A 69 31.72 25.70 1.70
N ALA A 70 31.59 25.67 0.38
CA ALA A 70 30.31 25.49 -0.29
C ALA A 70 29.95 24.02 -0.56
N ASP A 71 28.68 23.65 -0.30
CA ASP A 71 28.13 22.34 -0.67
C ASP A 71 27.88 22.21 -2.19
N ASN A 72 27.60 23.32 -2.87
CA ASN A 72 27.24 23.37 -4.29
C ASN A 72 28.43 23.77 -5.19
N GLN A 73 29.55 23.05 -5.02
CA GLN A 73 30.84 23.37 -5.63
C GLN A 73 30.77 23.52 -7.17
N GLY A 74 29.88 22.79 -7.85
CA GLY A 74 29.74 22.86 -9.31
C GLY A 74 29.37 24.24 -9.87
N SER A 75 28.78 25.13 -9.06
CA SER A 75 28.43 26.50 -9.47
C SER A 75 29.64 27.43 -9.64
N PHE A 76 30.82 27.02 -9.15
CA PHE A 76 32.04 27.81 -9.17
C PHE A 76 32.92 27.55 -10.38
N LEU A 77 32.69 26.47 -11.14
CA LEU A 77 33.54 26.11 -12.28
C LEU A 77 33.68 27.26 -13.29
N MET A 78 32.57 27.88 -13.68
CA MET A 78 32.61 29.00 -14.63
C MET A 78 33.34 30.22 -14.06
N LYS A 79 33.27 30.45 -12.73
CA LYS A 79 33.98 31.54 -12.06
C LYS A 79 35.50 31.28 -12.05
N LEU A 80 35.91 30.05 -11.79
CA LEU A 80 37.32 29.63 -11.86
C LEU A 80 37.87 29.83 -13.27
N LEU A 81 37.17 29.34 -14.29
CA LEU A 81 37.57 29.51 -15.70
C LEU A 81 37.67 30.99 -16.09
N HIS A 82 36.74 31.82 -15.63
CA HIS A 82 36.80 33.26 -15.89
C HIS A 82 37.99 33.92 -15.18
N LEU A 83 38.29 33.57 -13.94
CA LEU A 83 39.46 34.10 -13.23
C LEU A 83 40.78 33.63 -13.87
N GLN A 84 40.84 32.39 -14.34
CA GLN A 84 42.00 31.88 -15.09
C GLN A 84 42.26 32.70 -16.36
N GLU A 85 41.21 33.09 -17.08
CA GLU A 85 41.33 33.96 -18.24
C GLU A 85 41.67 35.40 -17.84
N GLN A 86 41.12 35.90 -16.73
CA GLN A 86 41.50 37.21 -16.18
C GLN A 86 42.98 37.27 -15.80
N CYS A 87 43.60 36.20 -15.27
CA CYS A 87 45.03 36.16 -14.97
C CYS A 87 45.90 36.51 -16.20
N LYS A 88 45.42 36.18 -17.41
CA LYS A 88 46.14 36.47 -18.65
C LYS A 88 46.05 37.95 -19.03
N GLN A 89 44.92 38.60 -18.77
CA GLN A 89 44.62 39.94 -19.27
C GLN A 89 44.76 41.04 -18.20
N HIS A 90 44.92 40.68 -16.93
CA HIS A 90 44.90 41.63 -15.83
C HIS A 90 46.17 42.51 -15.77
N ASP A 91 45.98 43.81 -15.59
CA ASP A 91 47.05 44.81 -15.57
C ASP A 91 47.55 45.07 -14.15
N GLY A 92 48.47 44.23 -13.69
CA GLY A 92 49.15 44.37 -12.41
C GLY A 92 50.50 43.68 -12.43
N LEU A 93 51.36 43.95 -11.46
CA LEU A 93 52.71 43.39 -11.39
C LEU A 93 52.80 42.33 -10.29
N GLY A 94 52.87 41.06 -10.68
CA GLY A 94 53.00 39.95 -9.75
C GLY A 94 53.05 38.59 -10.44
N ASP A 95 53.07 37.54 -9.64
CA ASP A 95 53.21 36.15 -10.08
C ASP A 95 51.88 35.55 -10.58
N TYR A 96 51.50 35.88 -11.81
CA TYR A 96 50.31 35.28 -12.44
C TYR A 96 50.48 33.78 -12.72
N GLU A 97 51.71 33.26 -12.80
CA GLU A 97 51.94 31.82 -13.00
C GLU A 97 51.55 31.03 -11.77
N ALA A 98 51.94 31.50 -10.58
CA ALA A 98 51.50 30.91 -9.32
C ALA A 98 49.99 31.00 -9.13
N LEU A 99 49.36 32.15 -9.43
CA LEU A 99 47.91 32.30 -9.35
C LEU A 99 47.17 31.35 -10.30
N HIS A 100 47.63 31.26 -11.55
CA HIS A 100 47.02 30.39 -12.56
C HIS A 100 47.17 28.91 -12.18
N ARG A 101 48.33 28.49 -11.66
CA ARG A 101 48.55 27.13 -11.15
C ARG A 101 47.57 26.79 -10.02
N ARG A 102 47.41 27.68 -9.04
CA ARG A 102 46.45 27.48 -7.92
C ARG A 102 45.02 27.34 -8.43
N LEU A 103 44.61 28.14 -9.42
CA LEU A 103 43.28 28.05 -10.02
C LEU A 103 43.09 26.74 -10.83
N GLN A 104 44.12 26.26 -11.54
CA GLN A 104 44.08 24.98 -12.25
C GLN A 104 43.98 23.79 -11.29
N GLU A 105 44.75 23.80 -10.20
CA GLU A 105 44.67 22.78 -9.15
C GLU A 105 43.26 22.73 -8.52
N ALA A 106 42.68 23.90 -8.22
CA ALA A 106 41.32 24.00 -7.69
C ALA A 106 40.26 23.49 -8.69
N GLU A 107 40.41 23.80 -9.98
CA GLU A 107 39.55 23.28 -11.04
C GLU A 107 39.63 21.75 -11.14
N GLN A 108 40.84 21.18 -11.11
CA GLN A 108 41.02 19.73 -11.17
C GLN A 108 40.38 19.03 -9.97
N GLN A 109 40.58 19.55 -8.76
CA GLN A 109 39.94 19.04 -7.54
C GLN A 109 38.41 19.13 -7.63
N LEU A 110 37.89 20.26 -8.13
CA LEU A 110 36.46 20.45 -8.33
C LEU A 110 35.89 19.42 -9.31
N ASN A 111 36.55 19.19 -10.45
CA ASN A 111 36.11 18.24 -11.46
C ASN A 111 36.07 16.80 -10.90
N VAL A 112 37.07 16.41 -10.11
CA VAL A 112 37.09 15.10 -9.42
C VAL A 112 35.94 14.98 -8.41
N SER A 113 35.71 16.02 -7.61
CA SER A 113 34.59 16.06 -6.64
C SER A 113 33.23 15.94 -7.33
N VAL A 114 33.01 16.71 -8.39
CA VAL A 114 31.77 16.69 -9.20
C VAL A 114 31.56 15.32 -9.83
N ALA A 115 32.60 14.70 -10.41
CA ALA A 115 32.51 13.36 -10.98
C ALA A 115 32.12 12.32 -9.93
N ARG A 116 32.78 12.33 -8.77
CA ARG A 116 32.46 11.43 -7.64
C ARG A 116 31.03 11.62 -7.14
N ASN A 117 30.55 12.86 -7.05
CA ASN A 117 29.18 13.15 -6.65
C ASN A 117 28.16 12.67 -7.68
N ARG A 118 28.44 12.82 -8.98
CA ARG A 118 27.58 12.28 -10.05
C ARG A 118 27.51 10.76 -10.01
N GLU A 119 28.61 10.07 -9.72
CA GLU A 119 28.63 8.61 -9.57
C GLU A 119 27.81 8.13 -8.36
N LYS A 120 27.91 8.83 -7.22
CA LYS A 120 27.03 8.58 -6.06
C LYS A 120 25.57 8.80 -6.41
N ASN A 121 25.24 9.91 -7.07
CA ASN A 121 23.88 10.21 -7.51
C ASN A 121 23.36 9.12 -8.47
N LEU A 122 24.20 8.61 -9.37
CA LEU A 122 23.88 7.52 -10.27
C LEU A 122 23.49 6.25 -9.50
N ALA A 123 24.32 5.83 -8.54
CA ALA A 123 24.02 4.67 -7.69
C ALA A 123 22.71 4.85 -6.90
N THR A 124 22.47 6.05 -6.35
CA THR A 124 21.21 6.37 -5.67
C THR A 124 20.02 6.31 -6.62
N LYS A 125 20.09 6.92 -7.82
CA LYS A 125 19.01 6.87 -8.81
C LYS A 125 18.71 5.45 -9.28
N ILE A 126 19.73 4.63 -9.51
CA ILE A 126 19.55 3.21 -9.87
C ILE A 126 18.82 2.46 -8.74
N SER A 127 19.20 2.69 -7.48
CA SER A 127 18.52 2.08 -6.33
C SER A 127 17.05 2.51 -6.21
N LEU A 128 16.76 3.80 -6.41
CA LEU A 128 15.39 4.33 -6.40
C LEU A 128 14.53 3.72 -7.51
N ILE A 129 15.11 3.55 -8.71
CA ILE A 129 14.44 2.86 -9.82
C ILE A 129 14.14 1.41 -9.44
N GLY A 130 15.12 0.67 -8.91
CA GLY A 130 14.89 -0.72 -8.49
C GLY A 130 13.80 -0.86 -7.43
N GLN A 131 13.71 0.08 -6.49
CA GLN A 131 12.63 0.13 -5.51
C GLN A 131 11.27 0.43 -6.16
N ALA A 132 11.21 1.35 -7.13
CA ALA A 132 9.98 1.64 -7.87
C ALA A 132 9.53 0.44 -8.72
N GLU A 133 10.46 -0.22 -9.41
CA GLU A 133 10.20 -1.42 -10.22
C GLU A 133 9.71 -2.60 -9.34
N ALA A 134 10.21 -2.73 -8.11
CA ALA A 134 9.73 -3.75 -7.16
C ALA A 134 8.27 -3.54 -6.72
N LEU A 135 7.74 -2.33 -6.79
CA LEU A 135 6.33 -2.04 -6.48
C LEU A 135 5.37 -2.48 -7.58
N ARG A 136 5.89 -2.93 -8.73
CA ARG A 136 5.10 -3.41 -9.86
C ARG A 136 4.06 -4.41 -9.41
N ASP A 137 4.45 -5.48 -8.71
CA ASP A 137 3.58 -6.61 -8.40
C ASP A 137 2.81 -6.48 -7.07
N THR A 138 2.99 -5.38 -6.38
CA THR A 138 2.34 -5.13 -5.09
C THR A 138 0.85 -4.83 -5.25
N VAL A 139 0.02 -5.47 -4.41
CA VAL A 139 -1.43 -5.23 -4.33
C VAL A 139 -1.83 -4.38 -3.12
N GLU A 140 -0.87 -4.00 -2.29
CA GLU A 140 -1.06 -3.09 -1.15
C GLU A 140 -1.05 -1.62 -1.61
N TRP A 141 -2.12 -1.21 -2.29
CA TRP A 141 -2.18 0.08 -2.98
C TRP A 141 -1.94 1.31 -2.10
N ILE A 142 -2.29 1.25 -0.81
CA ILE A 142 -2.19 2.42 0.10
C ILE A 142 -0.74 2.64 0.52
N THR A 143 -0.10 1.62 1.10
CA THR A 143 1.31 1.66 1.52
C THR A 143 2.25 1.83 0.33
N ALA A 144 1.95 1.18 -0.79
CA ALA A 144 2.70 1.34 -2.04
C ALA A 144 2.59 2.77 -2.61
N SER A 145 1.45 3.46 -2.43
CA SER A 145 1.32 4.85 -2.91
C SER A 145 2.17 5.83 -2.11
N GLU A 146 2.30 5.62 -0.79
CA GLU A 146 3.15 6.48 0.05
C GLU A 146 4.64 6.25 -0.26
N THR A 147 5.05 4.98 -0.44
CA THR A 147 6.41 4.68 -0.88
C THR A 147 6.74 5.27 -2.25
N VAL A 148 5.83 5.22 -3.23
CA VAL A 148 6.04 5.92 -4.53
C VAL A 148 6.21 7.42 -4.34
N LYS A 149 5.48 8.04 -3.42
CA LYS A 149 5.62 9.48 -3.11
C LYS A 149 6.98 9.77 -2.49
N ASP A 150 7.43 8.96 -1.55
CA ASP A 150 8.75 9.10 -0.93
C ASP A 150 9.88 8.90 -1.95
N LEU A 151 9.75 7.91 -2.84
CA LEU A 151 10.68 7.67 -3.94
C LEU A 151 10.77 8.87 -4.88
N ARG A 152 9.64 9.51 -5.21
CA ARG A 152 9.65 10.76 -6.01
C ARG A 152 10.39 11.88 -5.28
N GLN A 153 10.13 12.10 -3.98
CA GLN A 153 10.84 13.13 -3.23
C GLN A 153 12.36 12.87 -3.17
N ALA A 154 12.75 11.61 -2.93
CA ALA A 154 14.16 11.20 -2.96
C ALA A 154 14.78 11.40 -4.35
N TRP A 155 14.03 11.12 -5.42
CA TRP A 155 14.46 11.37 -6.80
C TRP A 155 14.74 12.84 -7.07
N LEU A 156 13.83 13.74 -6.68
CA LEU A 156 14.01 15.20 -6.84
C LEU A 156 15.17 15.74 -6.01
N LYS A 157 15.40 15.18 -4.81
CA LYS A 157 16.52 15.56 -3.94
C LYS A 157 17.86 15.09 -4.49
N THR A 158 17.87 14.01 -5.27
CA THR A 158 19.10 13.46 -5.84
C THR A 158 19.58 14.36 -6.99
N GLY A 159 20.84 14.78 -6.91
CA GLY A 159 21.42 15.71 -7.87
C GLY A 159 21.57 15.17 -9.29
N PRO A 160 22.16 15.96 -10.18
CA PRO A 160 22.39 15.56 -11.56
C PRO A 160 23.36 14.39 -11.67
N VAL A 161 23.21 13.63 -12.74
CA VAL A 161 24.09 12.53 -13.16
C VAL A 161 24.80 12.92 -14.46
N ASP A 162 25.53 11.99 -15.06
CA ASP A 162 26.06 12.21 -16.40
C ASP A 162 24.94 12.51 -17.40
N LYS A 163 25.19 13.47 -18.31
CA LYS A 163 24.24 13.88 -19.34
C LYS A 163 23.82 12.70 -20.23
N GLY A 164 24.75 11.78 -20.52
CA GLY A 164 24.47 10.61 -21.37
C GLY A 164 23.50 9.60 -20.75
N LEU A 165 23.37 9.57 -19.43
CA LEU A 165 22.50 8.62 -18.70
C LEU A 165 21.20 9.27 -18.19
N THR A 166 21.06 10.58 -18.31
CA THR A 166 19.98 11.31 -17.64
C THR A 166 18.61 10.91 -18.19
N GLU A 167 18.46 10.90 -19.52
CA GLU A 167 17.19 10.57 -20.18
C GLU A 167 16.76 9.11 -19.95
N GLU A 168 17.71 8.17 -20.01
CA GLU A 168 17.44 6.76 -19.75
C GLU A 168 16.90 6.53 -18.33
N LEU A 169 17.58 7.11 -17.33
CA LEU A 169 17.21 6.96 -15.93
C LEU A 169 15.88 7.65 -15.62
N GLU A 170 15.64 8.83 -16.18
CA GLU A 170 14.36 9.52 -16.06
C GLU A 170 13.23 8.70 -16.66
N SER A 171 13.40 8.20 -17.88
CA SER A 171 12.42 7.36 -18.57
C SER A 171 12.10 6.09 -17.76
N ARG A 172 13.12 5.35 -17.27
CA ARG A 172 12.91 4.17 -16.42
C ARG A 172 12.15 4.48 -15.14
N PHE A 173 12.56 5.53 -14.42
CA PHE A 173 11.90 5.89 -13.16
C PHE A 173 10.44 6.28 -13.38
N HIS A 174 10.18 7.15 -14.36
CA HIS A 174 8.83 7.64 -14.65
C HIS A 174 7.94 6.52 -15.20
N GLY A 175 8.50 5.63 -16.04
CA GLY A 175 7.83 4.43 -16.53
C GLY A 175 7.39 3.50 -15.40
N ALA A 176 8.29 3.15 -14.48
CA ALA A 176 7.96 2.29 -13.34
C ALA A 176 6.85 2.90 -12.45
N VAL A 177 6.96 4.20 -12.17
CA VAL A 177 5.97 4.95 -11.40
C VAL A 177 4.62 5.03 -12.12
N GLN A 178 4.62 5.25 -13.43
CA GLN A 178 3.41 5.32 -14.24
C GLN A 178 2.71 3.95 -14.26
N GLU A 179 3.45 2.88 -14.52
CA GLU A 179 2.92 1.51 -14.53
C GLU A 179 2.22 1.16 -13.21
N PHE A 180 2.78 1.55 -12.07
CA PHE A 180 2.13 1.38 -10.77
C PHE A 180 0.75 2.06 -10.70
N PHE A 181 0.65 3.33 -11.10
CA PHE A 181 -0.61 4.07 -11.05
C PHE A 181 -1.63 3.56 -12.07
N ASP A 182 -1.18 3.14 -13.25
CA ASP A 182 -2.04 2.52 -14.26
C ASP A 182 -2.62 1.20 -13.76
N ARG A 183 -1.81 0.34 -13.14
CA ARG A 183 -2.28 -0.89 -12.49
C ARG A 183 -3.29 -0.60 -11.37
N ARG A 184 -3.01 0.38 -10.52
CA ARG A 184 -3.93 0.79 -9.45
C ARG A 184 -5.27 1.27 -10.01
N LYS A 185 -5.24 2.05 -11.09
CA LYS A 185 -6.43 2.56 -11.78
C LYS A 185 -7.22 1.42 -12.43
N ALA A 186 -6.55 0.47 -13.08
CA ALA A 186 -7.16 -0.73 -13.65
C ALA A 186 -7.86 -1.55 -12.56
N PHE A 187 -7.16 -1.85 -11.46
CA PHE A 187 -7.75 -2.56 -10.31
C PHE A 187 -8.98 -1.84 -9.73
N GLN A 188 -8.94 -0.52 -9.58
CA GLN A 188 -10.08 0.23 -9.09
C GLN A 188 -11.25 0.20 -10.08
N THR A 189 -10.96 0.22 -11.38
CA THR A 189 -11.95 0.14 -12.46
C THR A 189 -12.63 -1.23 -12.45
N ASP A 190 -11.85 -2.30 -12.34
CA ASP A 190 -12.36 -3.68 -12.26
C ASP A 190 -13.22 -3.89 -11.02
N ARG A 191 -12.78 -3.38 -9.86
CA ARG A 191 -13.59 -3.42 -8.63
C ARG A 191 -14.92 -2.69 -8.78
N LYS A 192 -14.92 -1.51 -9.42
CA LYS A 192 -16.14 -0.74 -9.69
C LYS A 192 -17.05 -1.47 -10.69
N ALA A 193 -16.47 -2.07 -11.74
CA ALA A 193 -17.21 -2.85 -12.72
C ALA A 193 -17.88 -4.09 -12.10
N LEU A 194 -17.16 -4.82 -11.24
CA LEU A 194 -17.72 -5.95 -10.50
C LEU A 194 -18.88 -5.52 -9.60
N ALA A 195 -18.70 -4.45 -8.82
CA ALA A 195 -19.77 -3.91 -7.98
C ALA A 195 -21.00 -3.49 -8.79
N ARG A 196 -20.81 -2.83 -9.95
CA ARG A 196 -21.91 -2.47 -10.85
C ARG A 196 -22.65 -3.69 -11.38
N ARG A 197 -21.95 -4.73 -11.84
CA ARG A 197 -22.57 -5.99 -12.30
C ARG A 197 -23.37 -6.66 -11.19
N THR A 198 -22.87 -6.65 -9.95
CA THR A 198 -23.61 -7.15 -8.79
C THR A 198 -24.90 -6.37 -8.56
N VAL A 199 -24.84 -5.03 -8.53
CA VAL A 199 -26.04 -4.17 -8.37
C VAL A 199 -27.07 -4.49 -9.46
N GLU A 200 -26.62 -4.61 -10.71
CA GLU A 200 -27.51 -4.84 -11.84
C GLU A 200 -28.22 -6.21 -11.75
N ARG A 201 -27.52 -7.26 -11.33
CA ARG A 201 -28.14 -8.57 -11.07
C ARG A 201 -29.26 -8.47 -10.02
N TYR A 202 -29.06 -7.72 -8.94
CA TYR A 202 -30.12 -7.52 -7.95
C TYR A 202 -31.29 -6.70 -8.49
N ARG A 203 -31.02 -5.65 -9.29
CA ARG A 203 -32.06 -4.86 -9.94
C ARG A 203 -32.91 -5.70 -10.88
N GLU A 204 -32.28 -6.57 -11.67
CA GLU A 204 -32.99 -7.48 -12.56
C GLU A 204 -33.94 -8.40 -11.79
N LEU A 205 -33.50 -8.97 -10.66
CA LEU A 205 -34.38 -9.77 -9.80
C LEU A 205 -35.54 -8.97 -9.20
N VAL A 206 -35.31 -7.71 -8.82
CA VAL A 206 -36.40 -6.80 -8.38
C VAL A 206 -37.40 -6.59 -9.50
N ASN A 207 -36.93 -6.25 -10.70
CA ASN A 207 -37.80 -5.98 -11.85
C ASN A 207 -38.64 -7.21 -12.23
N GLN A 208 -38.03 -8.39 -12.23
CA GLN A 208 -38.74 -9.66 -12.48
C GLN A 208 -39.81 -9.93 -11.41
N ALA A 209 -39.49 -9.72 -10.13
CA ALA A 209 -40.48 -9.86 -9.06
C ALA A 209 -41.61 -8.82 -9.15
N GLU A 210 -41.29 -7.58 -9.51
CA GLU A 210 -42.27 -6.50 -9.69
C GLU A 210 -43.23 -6.77 -10.87
N ALA A 211 -42.74 -7.36 -11.97
CA ALA A 211 -43.57 -7.75 -13.11
C ALA A 211 -44.57 -8.86 -12.74
N LEU A 212 -44.16 -9.78 -11.85
CA LEU A 212 -44.97 -10.93 -11.44
C LEU A 212 -45.99 -10.60 -10.34
N LYS A 213 -45.84 -9.48 -9.62
CA LYS A 213 -46.63 -9.18 -8.40
C LYS A 213 -48.16 -9.12 -8.62
N ASN A 214 -48.58 -8.81 -9.84
CA ASN A 214 -49.99 -8.66 -10.25
C ASN A 214 -50.52 -9.82 -11.09
N SER A 215 -49.73 -10.88 -11.31
CA SER A 215 -50.17 -12.06 -12.06
C SER A 215 -51.30 -12.81 -11.34
N ASP A 216 -52.25 -13.34 -12.10
CA ASP A 216 -53.35 -14.18 -11.62
C ASP A 216 -53.06 -15.68 -11.77
N GLN A 217 -51.95 -16.05 -12.42
CA GLN A 217 -51.48 -17.44 -12.53
C GLN A 217 -50.75 -17.85 -11.25
N PHE A 218 -51.52 -18.11 -10.18
CA PHE A 218 -51.02 -18.30 -8.82
C PHE A 218 -49.95 -19.40 -8.67
N GLU A 219 -50.16 -20.60 -9.23
CA GLU A 219 -49.19 -21.70 -9.10
C GLU A 219 -47.88 -21.45 -9.87
N ALA A 220 -47.99 -21.03 -11.14
CA ALA A 220 -46.82 -20.77 -11.98
C ALA A 220 -45.98 -19.61 -11.42
N THR A 221 -46.63 -18.53 -11.00
CA THR A 221 -45.98 -17.34 -10.45
C THR A 221 -45.32 -17.64 -9.09
N SER A 222 -45.93 -18.48 -8.24
CA SER A 222 -45.34 -18.92 -6.97
C SER A 222 -44.03 -19.69 -7.17
N ARG A 223 -43.96 -20.57 -8.19
CA ARG A 223 -42.72 -21.28 -8.55
C ARG A 223 -41.65 -20.31 -9.04
N GLN A 224 -42.00 -19.36 -9.91
CA GLN A 224 -41.06 -18.36 -10.42
C GLN A 224 -40.53 -17.45 -9.31
N LEU A 225 -41.39 -16.92 -8.42
CA LEU A 225 -40.94 -16.08 -7.30
C LEU A 225 -40.01 -16.84 -6.34
N LYS A 226 -40.25 -18.13 -6.08
CA LYS A 226 -39.31 -18.98 -5.31
C LYS A 226 -37.95 -19.11 -6.00
N GLN A 227 -37.93 -19.27 -7.33
CA GLN A 227 -36.67 -19.28 -8.09
C GLN A 227 -35.93 -17.94 -7.98
N LEU A 228 -36.65 -16.81 -8.06
CA LEU A 228 -36.05 -15.48 -7.87
C LEU A 228 -35.49 -15.28 -6.46
N GLN A 229 -36.17 -15.78 -5.43
CA GLN A 229 -35.67 -15.75 -4.04
C GLN A 229 -34.40 -16.59 -3.87
N ASN A 230 -34.30 -17.74 -4.54
CA ASN A 230 -33.09 -18.54 -4.55
C ASN A 230 -31.96 -17.81 -5.29
N ALA A 231 -32.24 -17.28 -6.49
CA ALA A 231 -31.28 -16.50 -7.26
C ALA A 231 -30.77 -15.27 -6.48
N TRP A 232 -31.64 -14.62 -5.69
CA TRP A 232 -31.26 -13.51 -4.80
C TRP A 232 -30.22 -13.93 -3.76
N ARG A 233 -30.40 -15.12 -3.16
CA ARG A 233 -29.47 -15.67 -2.15
C ARG A 233 -28.15 -16.13 -2.76
N GLU A 234 -28.18 -16.58 -4.02
CA GLU A 234 -26.99 -17.04 -4.75
C GLU A 234 -26.06 -15.90 -5.21
N ILE A 235 -26.55 -14.66 -5.27
CA ILE A 235 -25.68 -13.51 -5.58
C ILE A 235 -24.74 -13.26 -4.39
N ASN A 236 -23.54 -13.85 -4.45
CA ASN A 236 -22.47 -13.63 -3.48
C ASN A 236 -21.73 -12.31 -3.75
N GLY A 237 -22.38 -11.17 -3.49
CA GLY A 237 -21.85 -9.84 -3.78
C GLY A 237 -21.82 -8.90 -2.57
N THR A 238 -20.75 -8.11 -2.44
CA THR A 238 -20.71 -7.03 -1.44
C THR A 238 -21.30 -5.75 -2.01
N LEU A 239 -22.33 -5.23 -1.35
CA LEU A 239 -23.03 -4.00 -1.73
C LEU A 239 -22.93 -2.95 -0.62
N PRO A 240 -22.96 -1.64 -0.96
CA PRO A 240 -23.18 -0.61 0.03
C PRO A 240 -24.49 -0.85 0.77
N LYS A 241 -24.46 -0.75 2.11
CA LYS A 241 -25.62 -1.08 2.97
C LYS A 241 -26.92 -0.39 2.56
N LYS A 242 -26.85 0.89 2.16
CA LYS A 242 -28.00 1.67 1.73
C LYS A 242 -28.64 1.09 0.46
N GLN A 243 -27.83 0.86 -0.58
CA GLN A 243 -28.32 0.29 -1.84
C GLN A 243 -28.86 -1.14 -1.66
N ALA A 244 -28.19 -1.95 -0.84
CA ALA A 244 -28.66 -3.29 -0.52
C ALA A 244 -30.03 -3.27 0.18
N ALA A 245 -30.22 -2.36 1.15
CA ALA A 245 -31.48 -2.21 1.87
C ALA A 245 -32.63 -1.73 0.96
N GLU A 246 -32.35 -0.78 0.06
CA GLU A 246 -33.34 -0.27 -0.89
C GLU A 246 -33.81 -1.37 -1.85
N LEU A 247 -32.87 -2.12 -2.44
CA LEU A 247 -33.20 -3.22 -3.36
C LEU A 247 -33.95 -4.35 -2.63
N TRP A 248 -33.52 -4.71 -1.43
CA TRP A 248 -34.21 -5.72 -0.62
C TRP A 248 -35.63 -5.32 -0.25
N THR A 249 -35.84 -4.05 0.13
CA THR A 249 -37.16 -3.53 0.48
C THR A 249 -38.12 -3.63 -0.70
N LYS A 250 -37.68 -3.23 -1.91
CA LYS A 250 -38.47 -3.37 -3.14
C LYS A 250 -38.78 -4.82 -3.47
N PHE A 251 -37.76 -5.67 -3.45
CA PHE A 251 -37.92 -7.11 -3.71
C PHE A 251 -38.93 -7.76 -2.76
N ARG A 252 -38.80 -7.48 -1.45
CA ARG A 252 -39.69 -8.00 -0.42
C ARG A 252 -41.12 -7.47 -0.59
N ALA A 253 -41.29 -6.18 -0.88
CA ALA A 253 -42.60 -5.59 -1.10
C ALA A 253 -43.34 -6.26 -2.28
N ALA A 254 -42.66 -6.49 -3.41
CA ALA A 254 -43.23 -7.18 -4.56
C ALA A 254 -43.65 -8.63 -4.23
N ASN A 255 -42.79 -9.37 -3.53
CA ASN A 255 -43.09 -10.74 -3.09
C ASN A 255 -44.29 -10.77 -2.11
N ASN A 256 -44.27 -9.92 -1.08
CA ASN A 256 -45.35 -9.85 -0.08
C ASN A 256 -46.71 -9.56 -0.74
N HIS A 257 -46.75 -8.60 -1.67
CA HIS A 257 -47.97 -8.26 -2.41
C HIS A 257 -48.58 -9.48 -3.12
N PHE A 258 -47.76 -10.28 -3.80
CA PHE A 258 -48.24 -11.49 -4.47
C PHE A 258 -48.75 -12.54 -3.46
N PHE A 259 -47.98 -12.82 -2.40
CA PHE A 259 -48.37 -13.85 -1.43
C PHE A 259 -49.59 -13.46 -0.58
N GLU A 260 -49.81 -12.17 -0.32
CA GLU A 260 -51.05 -11.68 0.29
C GLU A 260 -52.27 -11.92 -0.62
N ARG A 261 -52.14 -11.67 -1.93
CA ARG A 261 -53.20 -11.98 -2.92
C ARG A 261 -53.46 -13.48 -3.01
N LEU A 262 -52.40 -14.29 -3.06
CA LEU A 262 -52.50 -15.75 -3.06
C LEU A 262 -53.22 -16.26 -1.81
N LYS A 263 -52.89 -15.73 -0.63
CA LYS A 263 -53.54 -16.10 0.64
C LYS A 263 -55.04 -15.84 0.58
N LYS A 264 -55.46 -14.64 0.15
CA LYS A 264 -56.88 -14.29 -0.01
C LYS A 264 -57.60 -15.22 -1.00
N HIS A 265 -56.95 -15.57 -2.11
CA HIS A 265 -57.49 -16.48 -3.11
C HIS A 265 -57.75 -17.89 -2.52
N ILE A 266 -56.77 -18.43 -1.79
CA ILE A 266 -56.89 -19.74 -1.12
C ILE A 266 -57.99 -19.71 -0.04
N GLU A 267 -58.08 -18.63 0.75
CA GLU A 267 -59.12 -18.45 1.76
C GLU A 267 -60.53 -18.41 1.13
N THR A 268 -60.68 -17.76 -0.03
CA THR A 268 -61.96 -17.67 -0.75
C THR A 268 -62.36 -19.00 -1.40
N GLN A 269 -61.39 -19.78 -1.88
CA GLN A 269 -61.64 -21.08 -2.52
C GLN A 269 -61.87 -22.23 -1.53
N ARG A 270 -61.78 -21.97 -0.22
CA ARG A 270 -61.99 -23.00 0.79
C ARG A 270 -63.50 -23.21 1.01
N PRO A 271 -64.09 -24.36 0.65
CA PRO A 271 -65.47 -24.65 1.02
C PRO A 271 -65.59 -24.71 2.55
N ALA A 272 -66.71 -24.22 3.08
CA ALA A 272 -67.02 -24.15 4.51
C ALA A 272 -67.24 -25.52 5.19
N GLU A 273 -66.57 -26.58 4.75
CA GLU A 273 -66.62 -27.88 5.39
C GLU A 273 -65.50 -28.04 6.41
N VAL A 274 -65.75 -27.56 7.62
CA VAL A 274 -65.11 -28.14 8.82
C VAL A 274 -66.01 -29.26 9.29
N ARG A 275 -65.68 -30.49 8.88
CA ARG A 275 -66.17 -31.73 9.49
C ARG A 275 -65.61 -31.82 10.91
N PRO A 276 -66.43 -31.77 11.99
CA PRO A 276 -65.93 -31.97 13.35
C PRO A 276 -65.72 -33.48 13.52
N GLY A 277 -64.47 -33.93 13.44
CA GLY A 277 -64.20 -35.36 13.57
C GLY A 277 -62.78 -35.75 13.20
N ALA A 278 -61.81 -35.24 13.95
CA ALA A 278 -60.50 -35.88 14.12
C ALA A 278 -59.76 -35.22 15.30
N THR A 279 -59.95 -35.75 16.51
CA THR A 279 -59.06 -35.51 17.65
C THR A 279 -57.67 -36.08 17.32
N PRO A 280 -56.61 -35.37 17.71
CA PRO A 280 -55.91 -35.80 18.92
C PRO A 280 -55.58 -34.62 19.84
N GLY A 281 -56.11 -34.67 21.07
CA GLY A 281 -55.97 -33.63 22.10
C GLY A 281 -56.99 -32.50 21.94
N SER A 282 -57.54 -32.01 23.06
CA SER A 282 -58.43 -30.85 23.04
C SER A 282 -57.71 -29.66 22.37
N PRO A 283 -58.38 -28.81 21.56
CA PRO A 283 -57.81 -27.57 21.04
C PRO A 283 -57.14 -26.72 22.13
N GLU A 284 -57.68 -26.78 23.34
CA GLU A 284 -57.16 -26.12 24.53
C GLU A 284 -55.81 -26.69 24.98
N GLU A 285 -55.60 -28.01 24.92
CA GLU A 285 -54.33 -28.66 25.26
C GLU A 285 -53.22 -28.29 24.26
N SER A 286 -53.59 -28.15 22.98
CA SER A 286 -52.65 -27.75 21.93
C SER A 286 -52.27 -26.26 22.04
N LEU A 287 -53.21 -25.39 22.46
CA LEU A 287 -52.90 -24.00 22.82
C LEU A 287 -52.00 -23.93 24.05
N LEU A 288 -52.26 -24.75 25.06
CA LEU A 288 -51.46 -24.80 26.29
C LEU A 288 -50.01 -25.21 25.97
N ARG A 289 -49.83 -26.24 25.13
CA ARG A 289 -48.51 -26.67 24.65
C ARG A 289 -47.79 -25.54 23.89
N LYS A 290 -48.48 -24.81 23.01
CA LYS A 290 -47.92 -23.67 22.28
C LYS A 290 -47.56 -22.50 23.18
N ARG A 291 -48.37 -22.21 24.21
CA ARG A 291 -48.05 -21.19 25.24
C ARG A 291 -46.76 -21.53 25.98
N GLU A 292 -46.59 -22.78 26.40
CA GLU A 292 -45.38 -23.24 27.07
C GLU A 292 -44.15 -23.22 26.16
N LEU A 293 -44.29 -23.59 24.88
CA LEU A 293 -43.20 -23.50 23.91
C LEU A 293 -42.77 -22.05 23.64
N ALA A 294 -43.71 -21.10 23.54
CA ALA A 294 -43.40 -19.67 23.40
C ALA A 294 -42.65 -19.14 24.63
N LYS A 295 -43.10 -19.49 25.84
CA LYS A 295 -42.44 -19.12 27.10
C LYS A 295 -41.03 -19.70 27.20
N ARG A 296 -40.85 -20.97 26.83
CA ARG A 296 -39.53 -21.62 26.78
C ARG A 296 -38.61 -20.93 25.77
N ALA A 297 -39.10 -20.54 24.59
CA ALA A 297 -38.33 -19.82 23.58
C ALA A 297 -37.91 -18.42 24.06
N GLU A 298 -38.79 -17.69 24.74
CA GLU A 298 -38.46 -16.38 25.34
C GLU A 298 -37.39 -16.51 26.43
N ALA A 299 -37.40 -17.58 27.22
CA ALA A 299 -36.38 -17.84 28.24
C ALA A 299 -34.99 -18.13 27.64
N LEU A 300 -34.91 -18.62 26.41
CA LEU A 300 -33.62 -18.87 25.73
C LEU A 300 -32.84 -17.59 25.43
N ILE A 301 -33.49 -16.42 25.43
CA ILE A 301 -32.86 -15.11 25.22
C ILE A 301 -31.86 -14.79 26.36
N ALA A 302 -32.06 -15.35 27.55
CA ALA A 302 -31.19 -15.16 28.71
C ALA A 302 -30.01 -16.15 28.77
N LEU A 303 -29.99 -17.18 27.89
CA LEU A 303 -28.96 -18.21 27.87
C LEU A 303 -27.78 -17.82 26.97
N PRO A 304 -26.58 -18.39 27.18
CA PRO A 304 -25.45 -18.16 26.31
C PRO A 304 -25.75 -18.62 24.87
N PRO A 305 -25.31 -17.88 23.82
CA PRO A 305 -25.83 -18.05 22.46
C PRO A 305 -25.62 -19.43 21.83
N ASN A 306 -24.53 -20.12 22.18
CA ASN A 306 -24.20 -21.46 21.70
C ASN A 306 -25.19 -22.53 22.17
N GLN A 307 -25.67 -22.42 23.41
CA GLN A 307 -26.69 -23.30 23.97
C GLN A 307 -28.09 -22.87 23.53
N GLY A 308 -28.32 -21.56 23.46
CA GLY A 308 -29.58 -20.97 23.00
C GLY A 308 -29.99 -21.45 21.60
N VAL A 309 -29.07 -21.49 20.64
CA VAL A 309 -29.37 -21.93 19.26
C VAL A 309 -29.75 -23.40 19.16
N THR A 310 -29.06 -24.27 19.90
CA THR A 310 -29.36 -25.70 19.88
C THR A 310 -30.74 -25.97 20.48
N GLN A 311 -31.07 -25.31 21.58
CA GLN A 311 -32.39 -25.43 22.21
C GLN A 311 -33.50 -24.78 21.36
N ALA A 312 -33.24 -23.66 20.69
CA ALA A 312 -34.20 -23.04 19.79
C ALA A 312 -34.58 -23.96 18.62
N LYS A 313 -33.63 -24.71 18.06
CA LYS A 313 -33.89 -25.72 17.01
C LYS A 313 -34.77 -26.87 17.52
N ASN A 314 -34.53 -27.33 18.75
CA ASN A 314 -35.35 -28.38 19.37
C ASN A 314 -36.79 -27.88 19.63
N LEU A 315 -36.94 -26.65 20.14
CA LEU A 315 -38.26 -26.04 20.32
C LEU A 315 -39.00 -25.86 18.99
N GLN A 316 -38.31 -25.52 17.89
CA GLN A 316 -38.93 -25.46 16.56
C GLN A 316 -39.42 -26.83 16.08
N ALA A 317 -38.73 -27.92 16.44
CA ALA A 317 -39.17 -29.28 16.16
C ALA A 317 -40.39 -29.66 17.02
N GLU A 318 -40.37 -29.34 18.32
CA GLU A 318 -41.51 -29.56 19.23
C GLU A 318 -42.75 -28.75 18.80
N TRP A 319 -42.56 -27.52 18.33
CA TRP A 319 -43.65 -26.68 17.80
C TRP A 319 -44.34 -27.31 16.58
N LYS A 320 -43.57 -27.91 15.67
CA LYS A 320 -44.12 -28.62 14.51
C LYS A 320 -44.94 -29.86 14.90
N GLN A 321 -44.59 -30.50 16.02
CA GLN A 321 -45.31 -31.67 16.55
C GLN A 321 -46.54 -31.30 17.38
N SER A 322 -46.68 -30.03 17.81
CA SER A 322 -47.77 -29.56 18.69
C SER A 322 -49.17 -29.48 18.03
N GLY A 323 -49.28 -29.77 16.74
CA GLY A 323 -50.56 -29.76 16.02
C GLY A 323 -51.03 -28.36 15.59
N ALA A 324 -51.84 -28.33 14.54
CA ALA A 324 -52.32 -27.08 13.94
C ALA A 324 -53.55 -26.54 14.68
N VAL A 325 -53.33 -25.67 15.67
CA VAL A 325 -54.39 -24.82 16.22
C VAL A 325 -54.55 -23.55 15.41
N ARG A 326 -55.80 -23.15 15.11
CA ARG A 326 -56.14 -21.91 14.40
C ARG A 326 -56.85 -20.93 15.33
N GLY A 327 -56.63 -19.64 15.12
CA GLY A 327 -57.26 -18.55 15.86
C GLY A 327 -56.28 -17.43 16.18
N PRO A 328 -56.78 -16.21 16.51
CA PRO A 328 -55.96 -15.03 16.74
C PRO A 328 -54.92 -15.25 17.85
N GLU A 329 -55.26 -16.06 18.85
CA GLU A 329 -54.36 -16.40 19.94
C GLU A 329 -53.19 -17.30 19.49
N SER A 330 -53.45 -18.30 18.64
CA SER A 330 -52.38 -19.16 18.10
C SER A 330 -51.44 -18.38 17.19
N ASP A 331 -51.96 -17.42 16.41
CA ASP A 331 -51.16 -16.55 15.55
C ASP A 331 -50.26 -15.62 16.39
N GLN A 332 -50.79 -15.07 17.50
CA GLN A 332 -50.02 -14.27 18.44
C GLN A 332 -48.93 -15.09 19.14
N LEU A 333 -49.22 -16.32 19.55
CA LEU A 333 -48.23 -17.22 20.15
C LEU A 333 -47.13 -17.60 19.16
N TRP A 334 -47.49 -17.82 17.89
CA TRP A 334 -46.52 -18.05 16.82
C TRP A 334 -45.60 -16.86 16.60
N GLN A 335 -46.14 -15.64 16.54
CA GLN A 335 -45.34 -14.42 16.40
C GLN A 335 -44.35 -14.25 17.56
N ARG A 336 -44.81 -14.47 18.80
CA ARG A 336 -43.94 -14.41 20.00
C ARG A 336 -42.84 -15.46 19.96
N PHE A 337 -43.20 -16.70 19.64
CA PHE A 337 -42.26 -17.80 19.52
C PHE A 337 -41.20 -17.53 18.44
N MET A 338 -41.61 -17.06 17.26
CA MET A 338 -40.70 -16.72 16.16
C MET A 338 -39.76 -15.56 16.53
N LEU A 339 -40.28 -14.47 17.09
CA LEU A 339 -39.48 -13.33 17.53
C LEU A 339 -38.44 -13.73 18.59
N ALA A 340 -38.82 -14.61 19.52
CA ALA A 340 -37.89 -15.12 20.53
C ALA A 340 -36.80 -16.00 19.92
N CYS A 341 -37.14 -16.91 19.00
CA CYS A 341 -36.17 -17.71 18.26
C CYS A 341 -35.22 -16.83 17.43
N ASP A 342 -35.76 -15.87 16.65
CA ASP A 342 -34.97 -14.97 15.81
C ASP A 342 -33.96 -14.18 16.65
N LYS A 343 -34.37 -13.67 17.81
CA LYS A 343 -33.49 -12.95 18.74
C LYS A 343 -32.37 -13.83 19.29
N VAL A 344 -32.64 -15.11 19.56
CA VAL A 344 -31.62 -16.10 19.98
C VAL A 344 -30.62 -16.38 18.85
N PHE A 345 -31.09 -16.49 17.61
CA PHE A 345 -30.23 -16.66 16.43
C PHE A 345 -29.39 -15.39 16.15
N GLU A 346 -29.96 -14.20 16.33
CA GLU A 346 -29.25 -12.92 16.24
C GLU A 346 -28.16 -12.78 17.32
N MET A 347 -28.45 -13.18 18.57
CA MET A 347 -27.47 -13.19 19.66
C MET A 347 -26.33 -14.20 19.43
N SER A 348 -26.61 -15.31 18.74
CA SER A 348 -25.62 -16.30 18.30
C SER A 348 -24.86 -15.89 17.05
N TRP A 349 -25.07 -14.67 16.58
CA TRP A 349 -24.25 -14.08 15.55
C TRP A 349 -23.21 -13.12 16.18
N PRO A 350 -22.14 -13.58 16.87
CA PRO A 350 -20.98 -12.72 17.04
C PRO A 350 -20.37 -12.44 15.67
N CYS A 351 -20.60 -11.23 15.18
CA CYS A 351 -19.77 -10.51 14.22
C CYS A 351 -19.78 -10.96 12.74
N TYR A 352 -20.67 -10.35 11.94
CA TYR A 352 -20.21 -9.81 10.64
C TYR A 352 -19.48 -8.45 10.82
N LYS A 353 -19.10 -8.06 12.06
CA LYS A 353 -18.53 -6.73 12.28
C LYS A 353 -17.33 -6.50 13.21
N LYS A 354 -16.77 -7.46 13.96
CA LYS A 354 -15.48 -7.26 14.65
C LYS A 354 -15.01 -8.53 15.38
N THR A 355 -14.08 -9.29 14.78
CA THR A 355 -12.94 -10.01 15.39
C THR A 355 -12.46 -11.17 14.50
N TRP A 356 -11.74 -10.85 13.42
CA TRP A 356 -10.63 -11.68 12.93
C TRP A 356 -9.34 -10.96 13.34
N ALA A 357 -8.98 -11.06 14.61
CA ALA A 357 -7.68 -10.63 15.13
C ALA A 357 -7.43 -11.28 16.48
N SER A 358 -7.22 -12.61 16.47
CA SER A 358 -6.32 -13.35 17.37
C SER A 358 -6.68 -14.85 17.38
N SER A 359 -5.64 -15.69 17.41
CA SER A 359 -5.67 -17.14 17.66
C SER A 359 -6.01 -18.06 16.48
N THR A 360 -5.03 -18.22 15.61
CA THR A 360 -4.66 -19.51 14.99
C THR A 360 -4.36 -20.54 16.09
N LEU A 361 -4.70 -21.82 15.83
CA LEU A 361 -4.30 -23.07 16.52
C LEU A 361 -5.17 -23.57 17.70
N ARG A 362 -6.07 -24.51 17.43
CA ARG A 362 -5.87 -25.95 17.77
C ARG A 362 -6.95 -26.84 17.13
N ALA A 363 -6.53 -27.80 16.30
CA ALA A 363 -7.33 -28.98 15.94
C ALA A 363 -7.12 -30.09 17.00
N PRO A 364 -8.08 -31.03 17.14
CA PRO A 364 -8.17 -31.91 18.29
C PRO A 364 -7.35 -33.20 18.12
N THR A 365 -6.67 -33.60 19.19
CA THR A 365 -6.18 -34.97 19.38
C THR A 365 -7.30 -35.84 19.93
N THR A 366 -7.70 -36.86 19.18
CA THR A 366 -8.39 -38.02 19.73
C THR A 366 -7.63 -39.27 19.31
N SER A 367 -7.09 -39.97 20.31
CA SER A 367 -6.50 -41.29 20.18
C SER A 367 -7.60 -42.34 20.02
N PHE A 368 -7.48 -43.20 19.01
CA PHE A 368 -7.83 -44.62 19.13
C PHE A 368 -6.84 -45.39 18.26
N GLY A 369 -6.10 -46.30 18.90
CA GLY A 369 -5.04 -47.07 18.25
C GLY A 369 -5.57 -48.25 17.45
N SER A 370 -4.84 -48.60 16.40
CA SER A 370 -4.43 -49.99 16.19
C SER A 370 -3.11 -50.03 15.42
N CYS A 371 -2.22 -50.90 15.88
CA CYS A 371 -0.84 -51.06 15.46
C CYS A 371 -0.70 -51.65 14.05
N TYR A 372 0.22 -51.12 13.24
CA TYR A 372 1.06 -51.93 12.35
C TYR A 372 2.50 -51.43 12.38
N ARG A 373 3.41 -52.40 12.51
CA ARG A 373 4.85 -52.25 12.72
C ARG A 373 5.56 -52.32 11.36
N VAL A 374 6.32 -51.29 11.00
CA VAL A 374 7.28 -51.36 9.88
C VAL A 374 8.64 -50.89 10.39
N ARG A 375 9.62 -51.80 10.40
CA ARG A 375 11.03 -51.53 10.71
C ARG A 375 11.73 -51.08 9.44
N PHE A 376 12.57 -50.04 9.53
CA PHE A 376 13.69 -49.83 8.59
C PHE A 376 14.96 -49.46 9.35
N ALA A 377 16.07 -50.07 8.90
CA ALA A 377 17.41 -50.05 9.50
C ALA A 377 18.20 -48.78 9.19
N PRO A 378 19.24 -48.42 9.99
CA PRO A 378 20.11 -47.30 9.66
C PRO A 378 21.25 -47.75 8.74
N LEU A 379 21.39 -47.09 7.58
CA LEU A 379 22.61 -47.13 6.78
C LEU A 379 23.55 -45.99 7.25
N SER A 380 24.80 -46.38 7.44
CA SER A 380 25.90 -45.55 7.93
C SER A 380 26.64 -44.88 6.78
N GLY A 381 27.08 -43.64 6.98
CA GLY A 381 27.95 -42.92 6.05
C GLY A 381 28.68 -41.78 6.75
N LYS A 382 29.99 -41.95 6.96
CA LYS A 382 30.90 -40.99 7.62
C LYS A 382 31.41 -39.96 6.61
N PHE A 383 31.44 -38.68 6.98
CA PHE A 383 32.38 -37.71 6.40
C PHE A 383 32.97 -36.81 7.48
N LYS A 384 34.31 -36.74 7.50
CA LYS A 384 35.17 -35.93 8.39
C LYS A 384 35.38 -34.54 7.79
N LEU A 385 35.34 -33.48 8.61
CA LEU A 385 36.10 -32.26 8.33
C LEU A 385 36.74 -31.67 9.60
N LYS A 386 37.97 -31.18 9.40
CA LYS A 386 38.99 -30.70 10.36
C LYS A 386 38.53 -29.49 11.19
N ARG A 387 38.94 -29.46 12.46
CA ARG A 387 38.94 -28.29 13.36
C ARG A 387 40.17 -27.41 13.15
N SER A 388 40.02 -26.10 13.35
CA SER A 388 41.03 -25.24 13.98
C SER A 388 40.35 -24.20 14.88
N SER A 389 40.76 -24.21 16.17
CA SER A 389 40.94 -23.06 17.08
C SER A 389 39.87 -21.97 17.16
N SER A 390 39.39 -21.48 18.29
CA SER A 390 39.50 -21.79 19.72
C SER A 390 38.79 -20.61 20.39
N HIS A 391 37.80 -20.86 21.24
CA HIS A 391 37.50 -20.12 22.47
C HIS A 391 36.31 -20.82 23.15
N SER A 392 36.54 -21.20 24.40
CA SER A 392 35.65 -22.01 25.21
C SER A 392 34.72 -21.11 26.02
N PHE A 393 33.41 -21.32 25.91
CA PHE A 393 32.45 -21.05 26.99
C PHE A 393 31.40 -22.17 27.02
N SER A 394 31.08 -22.63 28.23
CA SER A 394 30.36 -23.86 28.53
C SER A 394 28.84 -23.75 28.42
N CYS A 395 28.24 -24.77 27.78
CA CYS A 395 26.96 -25.49 28.02
C CYS A 395 25.88 -24.84 28.92
N ARG A 396 24.56 -24.85 28.59
CA ARG A 396 23.69 -25.94 28.09
C ARG A 396 22.45 -25.42 27.33
N PRO A 397 21.72 -26.29 26.59
CA PRO A 397 20.88 -25.92 25.45
C PRO A 397 19.36 -26.00 25.71
N ARG A 398 18.57 -25.20 24.97
CA ARG A 398 17.18 -25.51 24.63
C ARG A 398 16.83 -25.05 23.20
N ALA A 399 16.62 -26.06 22.35
CA ALA A 399 15.68 -26.14 21.22
C ALA A 399 15.63 -25.05 20.11
N ASN A 400 16.10 -25.48 18.93
CA ASN A 400 15.47 -25.43 17.60
C ASN A 400 14.78 -24.14 17.11
N LEU A 401 15.43 -23.46 16.15
CA LEU A 401 14.74 -22.76 15.06
C LEU A 401 15.20 -23.33 13.72
N CYS A 402 14.26 -23.99 13.03
CA CYS A 402 14.40 -24.43 11.65
C CYS A 402 14.22 -23.24 10.69
N LEU A 403 15.19 -23.09 9.79
CA LEU A 403 15.07 -22.39 8.53
C LEU A 403 13.97 -23.06 7.70
N TRP A 404 13.01 -22.29 7.18
CA TRP A 404 12.10 -22.75 6.13
C TRP A 404 12.50 -22.09 4.80
N VAL A 405 13.07 -22.91 3.91
CA VAL A 405 13.12 -22.63 2.47
C VAL A 405 11.73 -22.96 1.92
N TYR A 406 11.08 -21.98 1.28
CA TYR A 406 9.77 -22.17 0.65
C TYR A 406 9.95 -22.20 -0.87
N VAL A 407 9.70 -23.36 -1.48
CA VAL A 407 9.52 -23.51 -2.93
C VAL A 407 8.19 -24.26 -3.17
N ALA A 408 7.26 -23.54 -3.81
CA ALA A 408 6.00 -23.84 -4.53
C ALA A 408 5.28 -25.22 -4.40
N PRO A 409 3.93 -25.26 -4.52
CA PRO A 409 3.32 -25.43 -5.84
C PRO A 409 1.96 -24.71 -6.10
N LEU A 410 1.57 -24.74 -7.38
CA LEU A 410 0.36 -24.19 -8.02
C LEU A 410 -0.99 -24.73 -7.50
N LYS A 411 -2.00 -23.86 -7.66
CA LYS A 411 -3.45 -24.04 -7.95
C LYS A 411 -4.12 -25.37 -7.56
N LEU A 412 -5.24 -25.25 -6.84
CA LEU A 412 -6.51 -25.92 -7.15
C LEU A 412 -7.67 -25.16 -6.50
N THR A 413 -8.59 -24.67 -7.33
CA THR A 413 -9.88 -24.09 -6.95
C THR A 413 -10.82 -25.21 -6.51
N PHE A 414 -11.43 -25.08 -5.33
CA PHE A 414 -12.55 -25.94 -4.93
C PHE A 414 -13.80 -25.10 -4.66
N SER A 415 -14.80 -25.42 -5.45
CA SER A 415 -16.19 -24.99 -5.42
C SER A 415 -16.95 -25.65 -4.27
N ASN A 416 -18.03 -24.97 -3.85
CA ASN A 416 -19.27 -25.51 -3.27
C ASN A 416 -19.18 -26.51 -2.10
N LEU A 417 -19.75 -26.13 -0.96
CA LEU A 417 -20.70 -26.92 -0.14
C LEU A 417 -21.08 -26.13 1.12
N ILE A 418 -22.23 -26.50 1.74
CA ILE A 418 -22.85 -26.04 3.03
C ILE A 418 -24.16 -25.22 2.80
N PRO A 419 -25.28 -25.48 3.51
CA PRO A 419 -26.30 -26.41 3.05
C PRO A 419 -27.68 -25.73 2.92
N SER A 420 -28.57 -26.39 2.19
CA SER A 420 -29.97 -26.02 2.04
C SER A 420 -30.69 -26.00 3.39
N ILE A 421 -31.17 -24.83 3.81
CA ILE A 421 -32.14 -24.71 4.91
C ILE A 421 -33.55 -24.72 4.30
N PHE A 422 -34.27 -25.79 4.62
CA PHE A 422 -35.70 -25.98 4.38
C PHE A 422 -36.52 -24.86 5.05
N PHE A 423 -37.38 -24.20 4.27
CA PHE A 423 -38.58 -23.56 4.77
C PHE A 423 -39.76 -24.02 3.89
N SER A 424 -40.57 -24.92 4.46
CA SER A 424 -41.92 -25.20 3.96
C SER A 424 -42.86 -24.06 4.40
N PHE A 425 -43.82 -23.80 3.51
CA PHE A 425 -44.96 -22.89 3.66
C PHE A 425 -45.85 -23.25 4.85
#